data_AF-A0A5B9E1D8-F1
#
_entry.id   AF-A0A5B9E1D8-F1
#
_cell.length_a   1.000
_cell.length_b   1.000
_cell.length_c   1.000
_cell.angle_alpha   90.00
_cell.angle_beta   90.00
_cell.angle_gamma   90.00
#
_symmetry.space_group_name_H-M   'P 1'
#
loop_
_entity.id
_entity.type
_entity.pdbx_description
1 polymer ?
#
loop_
_entity_poly.entity_id
_entity_poly.type
_entity_poly.pdbx_seq_one_letter_code
_entity_poly.pdbx_strand_id
1 'polypeptide(L)'
;MYRRTRKYQARHKPPRPDIPPEDQRPATWQPPHLRRRITIEDFDGPEPRTHTIELFRTRRIDSYRAVVNGEEWHASIGWSRVLDGVRRSLPRLLSPRHQDV
;
A
#
# COMPACT_ATOMS: atom_id res chain seq x y z
N MET A 1 -21.37 13.61 -23.58
CA MET A 1 -20.83 12.24 -23.79
C MET A 1 -21.80 11.23 -23.20
N TYR A 2 -22.18 10.19 -23.94
CA TYR A 2 -23.11 9.17 -23.46
C TYR A 2 -22.45 8.23 -22.45
N ARG A 3 -23.08 7.99 -21.29
CA ARG A 3 -22.55 7.08 -20.26
C ARG A 3 -22.80 5.63 -20.70
N ARG A 4 -21.72 4.92 -21.04
CA ARG A 4 -21.79 3.49 -21.42
C ARG A 4 -22.19 2.64 -20.22
N THR A 5 -23.10 1.70 -20.43
CA THR A 5 -23.59 0.77 -19.40
C THR A 5 -22.62 -0.39 -19.18
N ARG A 6 -22.64 -1.03 -18.00
CA ARG A 6 -21.85 -2.26 -17.71
C ARG A 6 -22.04 -3.36 -18.77
N LYS A 7 -23.28 -3.53 -19.25
CA LYS A 7 -23.64 -4.50 -20.30
C LYS A 7 -22.94 -4.20 -21.63
N TYR A 8 -22.85 -2.93 -22.00
CA TYR A 8 -22.13 -2.49 -23.21
C TYR A 8 -20.62 -2.73 -23.08
N GLN A 9 -20.02 -2.42 -21.93
CA GLN A 9 -18.58 -2.65 -21.69
C GLN A 9 -18.21 -4.14 -21.70
N ALA A 10 -19.08 -5.02 -21.19
CA ALA A 10 -18.85 -6.46 -21.21
C ALA A 10 -18.86 -7.03 -22.64
N ARG A 11 -19.76 -6.53 -23.50
CA ARG A 11 -19.88 -6.96 -24.91
C ARG A 11 -18.73 -6.49 -25.80
N HIS A 12 -18.15 -5.34 -25.50
CA HIS A 12 -17.06 -4.75 -26.29
C HIS A 12 -15.70 -4.87 -25.61
N LYS A 13 -15.54 -5.81 -24.67
CA LYS A 13 -14.23 -6.07 -24.09
C LYS A 13 -13.41 -6.82 -25.14
N PRO A 14 -12.37 -6.23 -25.74
CA PRO A 14 -11.55 -6.95 -26.69
C PRO A 14 -10.95 -8.18 -25.99
N PRO A 15 -10.70 -9.27 -26.74
CA PRO A 15 -9.95 -10.39 -26.20
C PRO A 15 -8.64 -9.85 -25.62
N ARG A 16 -8.23 -10.40 -24.49
CA ARG A 16 -6.95 -10.03 -23.88
C ARG A 16 -5.88 -10.40 -24.91
N PRO A 17 -5.04 -9.46 -25.37
CA PRO A 17 -3.98 -9.80 -26.29
C PRO A 17 -3.07 -10.85 -25.64
N ASP A 18 -2.61 -11.79 -26.45
CA ASP A 18 -1.64 -12.78 -25.98
C ASP A 18 -0.38 -12.06 -25.49
N ILE A 19 0.16 -12.55 -24.38
CA ILE A 19 1.38 -12.01 -23.80
C ILE A 19 2.54 -12.41 -24.73
N PRO A 20 3.37 -11.49 -25.22
CA PRO A 20 4.52 -11.82 -26.07
C PRO A 20 5.43 -12.87 -25.40
N PRO A 21 6.08 -13.78 -26.15
CA PRO A 21 6.95 -14.82 -25.58
C PRO A 21 8.04 -14.26 -24.66
N GLU A 22 8.57 -13.06 -24.95
CA GLU A 22 9.55 -12.37 -24.13
C GLU A 22 9.04 -11.98 -22.73
N ASP A 23 7.73 -11.79 -22.58
CA ASP A 23 7.06 -11.41 -21.33
C ASP A 23 6.55 -12.63 -20.53
N GLN A 24 6.57 -13.82 -21.13
CA GLN A 24 6.22 -15.08 -20.47
C GLN A 24 7.39 -15.71 -19.70
N ARG A 25 8.59 -15.13 -19.82
CA ARG A 25 9.78 -15.62 -19.10
C ARG A 25 9.56 -15.55 -17.59
N PRO A 26 10.02 -16.55 -16.82
CA PRO A 26 9.95 -16.48 -15.37
C PRO A 26 10.73 -15.25 -14.89
N ALA A 27 10.18 -14.54 -13.92
CA ALA A 27 10.84 -13.37 -13.35
C ALA A 27 12.22 -13.79 -12.82
N THR A 28 13.28 -13.27 -13.44
CA THR A 28 14.67 -13.58 -13.06
C THR A 28 14.97 -13.11 -11.65
N TRP A 29 14.35 -12.01 -11.24
CA TRP A 29 14.50 -11.44 -9.90
C TRP A 29 13.39 -11.93 -8.97
N GLN A 30 13.79 -12.55 -7.86
CA GLN A 30 12.89 -12.85 -6.76
C GLN A 30 13.06 -11.79 -5.66
N PRO A 31 11.99 -11.07 -5.27
CA PRO A 31 12.10 -10.12 -4.18
C PRO A 31 12.38 -10.85 -2.85
N PRO A 32 13.12 -10.21 -1.92
CA PRO A 32 13.33 -10.75 -0.58
C PRO A 32 11.99 -10.93 0.16
N HIS A 33 11.96 -11.80 1.18
CA HIS A 33 10.73 -12.07 1.94
C HIS A 33 10.16 -10.81 2.59
N LEU A 34 10.99 -10.09 3.36
CA LEU A 34 10.71 -8.73 3.81
C LEU A 34 11.21 -7.76 2.74
N ARG A 35 10.31 -6.96 2.17
CA ARG A 35 10.67 -6.03 1.09
C ARG A 35 10.95 -4.63 1.60
N ARG A 36 10.21 -4.18 2.62
CA ARG A 36 10.38 -2.87 3.26
C ARG A 36 9.97 -2.96 4.72
N ARG A 37 10.60 -2.12 5.55
CA ARG A 37 10.18 -1.83 6.91
C ARG A 37 10.09 -0.31 7.04
N ILE A 38 9.01 0.18 7.63
CA ILE A 38 8.83 1.57 8.00
C ILE A 38 8.81 1.62 9.51
N THR A 39 9.73 2.38 10.10
CA THR A 39 9.73 2.64 11.54
C THR A 39 9.38 4.10 11.73
N ILE A 40 8.38 4.35 12.57
CA ILE A 40 7.94 5.69 12.96
C ILE A 40 8.20 5.79 14.45
N GLU A 41 9.04 6.74 14.84
CA GLU A 41 9.23 7.14 16.23
C GLU A 41 8.44 8.43 16.44
N ASP A 42 7.46 8.35 17.32
CA ASP A 42 6.53 9.43 17.66
C ASP A 42 6.87 9.95 19.06
N PHE A 43 7.11 11.26 19.14
CA PHE A 43 7.47 12.00 20.35
C PHE A 43 6.44 13.08 20.70
N ASP A 44 5.30 13.12 20.00
CA ASP A 44 4.26 14.13 20.24
C ASP A 44 3.45 13.85 21.52
N GLY A 45 3.50 12.60 22.01
CA GLY A 45 2.85 12.19 23.25
C GLY A 45 3.70 12.41 24.51
N PRO A 46 3.13 12.14 25.70
CA PRO A 46 3.88 12.21 26.97
C PRO A 46 5.01 11.18 27.04
N GLU A 47 4.89 10.09 26.29
CA GLU A 47 5.89 9.02 26.21
C GLU A 47 6.22 8.74 24.74
N PRO A 48 7.49 8.52 24.39
CA PRO A 48 7.89 8.10 23.05
C PRO A 48 7.21 6.79 22.64
N ARG A 49 6.77 6.70 21.39
CA ARG A 49 6.15 5.50 20.83
C ARG A 49 6.85 5.11 19.54
N THR A 50 6.98 3.81 19.31
CA THR A 50 7.51 3.27 18.06
C THR A 50 6.46 2.43 17.35
N HIS A 51 6.16 2.78 16.10
CA HIS A 51 5.32 1.98 15.21
C HIS A 51 6.19 1.36 14.11
N THR A 52 6.14 0.03 13.98
CA THR A 52 6.85 -0.70 12.94
C THR A 52 5.85 -1.30 11.95
N ILE A 53 5.99 -0.96 10.68
CA ILE A 53 5.22 -1.53 9.58
C ILE A 53 6.14 -2.35 8.70
N GLU A 54 5.89 -3.64 8.62
CA GLU A 54 6.66 -4.58 7.82
C GLU A 54 5.87 -5.00 6.57
N LEU A 55 6.51 -4.88 5.41
CA LEU A 55 5.90 -5.16 4.12
C LEU A 55 6.58 -6.34 3.46
N PHE A 56 5.91 -7.50 3.51
CA PHE A 56 6.40 -8.75 2.96
C PHE A 56 6.01 -8.92 1.49
N ARG A 57 6.82 -9.69 0.74
CA ARG A 57 6.55 -10.03 -0.66
C ARG A 57 5.24 -10.80 -0.80
N THR A 58 4.54 -10.55 -1.89
CA THR A 58 3.36 -11.32 -2.32
C THR A 58 3.58 -11.82 -3.75
N ARG A 59 2.56 -12.47 -4.33
CA ARG A 59 2.58 -12.88 -5.74
C ARG A 59 2.65 -11.69 -6.71
N ARG A 60 2.24 -10.50 -6.29
CA ARG A 60 2.31 -9.27 -7.10
C ARG A 60 3.40 -8.34 -6.59
N ILE A 61 4.18 -7.78 -7.51
CA ILE A 61 5.32 -6.92 -7.15
C ILE A 61 4.90 -5.52 -6.67
N ASP A 62 3.67 -5.10 -6.97
CA ASP A 62 3.09 -3.82 -6.54
C ASP A 62 2.32 -3.91 -5.21
N SER A 63 2.22 -5.11 -4.63
CA SER A 63 1.41 -5.41 -3.44
C SER A 63 2.23 -6.10 -2.35
N TYR A 64 1.82 -5.90 -1.09
CA TYR A 64 2.55 -6.38 0.09
C TYR A 64 1.60 -7.08 1.08
N ARG A 65 2.09 -8.05 1.83
CA ARG A 65 1.46 -8.46 3.09
C ARG A 65 1.99 -7.51 4.16
N ALA A 66 1.11 -6.74 4.80
CA ALA A 66 1.48 -5.75 5.78
C ALA A 66 1.24 -6.26 7.19
N VAL A 67 2.25 -6.11 8.05
CA VAL A 67 2.21 -6.40 9.48
C VAL A 67 2.55 -5.12 10.22
N VAL A 68 1.77 -4.75 11.23
CA VAL A 68 1.97 -3.56 12.05
C VAL A 68 2.22 -4.00 13.49
N ASN A 69 3.36 -3.64 14.07
CA ASN A 69 3.73 -4.01 15.44
C ASN A 69 3.62 -5.52 15.73
N GLY A 70 3.90 -6.36 14.73
CA GLY A 70 3.80 -7.82 14.83
C GLY A 70 2.41 -8.40 14.52
N GLU A 71 1.38 -7.57 14.37
CA GLU A 71 0.02 -8.00 14.02
C GLU A 71 -0.26 -7.86 12.52
N GLU A 72 -0.89 -8.86 11.90
CA GLU A 72 -1.24 -8.78 10.49
C GLU A 72 -2.32 -7.70 10.26
N TRP A 73 -1.98 -6.68 9.48
CA TRP A 73 -2.90 -5.61 9.13
C TRP A 73 -3.66 -5.92 7.82
N HIS A 74 -2.94 -6.41 6.80
CA HIS A 74 -3.55 -6.81 5.53
C HIS A 74 -2.74 -7.89 4.81
N ALA A 75 -3.41 -8.94 4.35
CA ALA A 75 -2.82 -10.00 3.53
C ALA A 75 -2.28 -9.50 2.16
N SER A 76 -2.90 -8.46 1.60
CA SER A 76 -2.48 -7.82 0.35
C SER A 76 -2.89 -6.34 0.32
N ILE A 77 -1.91 -5.45 0.28
CA ILE A 77 -2.12 -3.99 0.26
C ILE A 77 -1.11 -3.33 -0.69
N GLY A 78 -1.60 -2.35 -1.47
CA GLY A 78 -0.74 -1.52 -2.32
C GLY A 78 -0.11 -0.37 -1.54
N TRP A 79 1.01 0.16 -2.03
CA TRP A 79 1.79 1.21 -1.36
C TRP A 79 0.96 2.45 -0.99
N SER A 80 0.09 2.94 -1.88
CA SER A 80 -0.75 4.11 -1.59
C SER A 80 -1.68 3.92 -0.39
N ARG A 81 -2.20 2.70 -0.17
CA ARG A 81 -3.06 2.41 0.99
C ARG A 81 -2.24 2.24 2.27
N VAL A 82 -1.00 1.77 2.18
CA VAL A 82 -0.07 1.79 3.32
C VAL A 82 0.18 3.24 3.76
N LEU A 83 0.48 4.13 2.81
CA LEU A 83 0.65 5.56 3.09
C LEU A 83 -0.61 6.22 3.65
N ASP A 84 -1.80 5.87 3.13
CA ASP A 84 -3.07 6.36 3.68
C ASP A 84 -3.28 5.89 5.13
N GLY A 85 -2.93 4.63 5.44
CA GLY A 85 -2.97 4.14 6.82
C GLY A 85 -2.03 4.90 7.75
N VAL A 86 -0.78 5.12 7.33
CA VAL A 86 0.19 5.94 8.08
C VAL A 86 -0.33 7.36 8.31
N ARG A 87 -0.91 7.98 7.28
CA ARG A 87 -1.52 9.30 7.40
C ARG A 87 -2.66 9.31 8.43
N ARG A 88 -3.47 8.26 8.50
CA ARG A 88 -4.59 8.16 9.46
C ARG A 88 -4.12 7.89 10.88
N SER A 89 -3.02 7.17 11.06
CA SER A 89 -2.45 6.91 12.38
C SER A 89 -1.74 8.12 12.99
N LEU A 90 -1.30 9.07 12.15
CA LEU A 90 -0.63 10.29 12.56
C LEU A 90 -1.52 11.52 12.27
N PRO A 91 -2.59 11.74 13.05
CA PRO A 91 -3.49 12.86 12.83
C PRO A 91 -2.75 14.19 13.02
N ARG A 92 -3.15 15.20 12.25
CA ARG A 92 -2.62 16.57 12.43
C ARG A 92 -3.16 17.15 13.72
N LEU A 93 -2.28 17.43 14.67
CA LEU A 93 -2.61 18.15 15.89
C LEU A 93 -2.25 19.63 15.75
N LEU A 94 -3.00 20.49 16.42
CA LEU A 94 -2.64 21.90 16.52
C LEU A 94 -1.42 22.05 17.42
N SER A 95 -0.45 22.84 16.99
CA SER A 95 0.67 23.24 17.84
C SER A 95 0.15 24.12 18.98
N PRO A 96 0.78 24.09 20.18
CA PRO A 96 0.49 25.06 21.25
C PRO A 96 0.53 26.52 20.79
N ARG A 97 1.38 26.84 19.80
CA ARG A 97 1.47 28.18 19.17
C ARG A 97 0.20 28.65 18.46
N HIS A 98 -0.75 27.76 18.23
CA HIS A 98 -2.04 28.13 17.64
C HIS A 98 -2.87 29.02 18.58
N GLN A 99 -2.65 28.98 19.89
CA GLN A 99 -3.38 29.85 20.83
C GLN A 99 -2.85 31.29 20.88
N ASP A 100 -1.68 31.54 20.27
CA ASP A 100 -1.03 32.85 20.26
C ASP A 100 -1.47 33.76 19.08
N VAL A 101 -2.51 33.34 18.33
CA VAL A 101 -3.10 34.05 17.17
C VAL A 101 -4.55 34.39 17.45
#